data_AF-A0A450UAM8-F1
#
_entry.id   AF-A0A450UAM8-F1
#
_cell.length_a   1.000
_cell.length_b   1.000
_cell.length_c   1.000
_cell.angle_alpha   90.00
_cell.angle_beta   90.00
_cell.angle_gamma   90.00
#
_symmetry.space_group_name_H-M   'P 1'
#
loop_
_entity.id
_entity.type
_entity.pdbx_description
1 polymer ?
#
loop_
_entity_poly.entity_id
_entity_poly.type
_entity_poly.pdbx_seq_one_letter_code
_entity_poly.pdbx_strand_id
1 'polypeptide(L)'
;MDDERTVEAIKKLEELARAVLDLKKEVIPRRPIVIEFCGSPKSGKTSCMNSLDLFLRRNKFRTRVLTERASVCPVRNKYDPYFNIWTVSSAIAELSEVLSNHAKDYDVVLMDRGIFDALCWFNWLVDRKNLDNNEFKNIERFLTMSRWRSAIDLVYVFTVEPAISLEREFSTLLTRKMGSIMHPDILASYKEIIESSVEKYGSVFSEIKHMDTSGTELNEVNYQVTKSILDILKQNTSEKIGYLDMDTVPPRQDMCFSFNEIYTSQALAFDTREAVEEDDTKLQPIPILVITNKERTRVLAAKKNKKRTSSSSPESQKLLLYFGGHIRREDLLESNGDDLLSVARYTLHREVKEETGIDYYPDVETLSLCIWDTSNEKSRKHLAMCYVMEADLDTLKVKIDKNEFINSGNTVSGKVLDVREIMKKHHELEAWSRTILDKVFNSPVEQIEMDI
;
A
#
# COMPACT_ATOMS: atom_id res chain seq x y z
N MET A 1 -24.34 -25.91 -13.53
CA MET A 1 -23.02 -26.20 -14.14
C MET A 1 -22.83 -27.71 -14.13
N ASP A 2 -22.36 -28.30 -15.21
CA ASP A 2 -22.04 -29.73 -15.28
C ASP A 2 -20.91 -30.07 -14.28
N ASP A 3 -20.94 -31.25 -13.67
CA ASP A 3 -20.05 -31.61 -12.55
C ASP A 3 -18.56 -31.58 -12.99
N GLU A 4 -18.28 -32.07 -14.21
CA GLU A 4 -16.94 -32.00 -14.82
C GLU A 4 -16.44 -30.57 -15.03
N ARG A 5 -17.32 -29.65 -15.46
CA ARG A 5 -16.94 -28.24 -15.65
C ARG A 5 -16.61 -27.56 -14.32
N THR A 6 -17.30 -27.96 -13.26
CA THR A 6 -17.07 -27.43 -11.91
C THR A 6 -15.72 -27.89 -11.36
N VAL A 7 -15.40 -29.17 -11.53
CA VAL A 7 -14.10 -29.74 -11.12
C VAL A 7 -12.95 -29.05 -11.85
N GLU A 8 -13.06 -28.87 -13.17
CA GLU A 8 -12.03 -28.20 -13.97
C GLU A 8 -11.86 -26.72 -13.58
N ALA A 9 -12.97 -26.02 -13.30
CA ALA A 9 -12.94 -24.64 -12.83
C ALA A 9 -12.21 -24.51 -11.47
N ILE A 10 -12.51 -25.40 -10.52
CA ILE A 10 -11.85 -25.43 -9.20
C ILE A 10 -10.35 -25.69 -9.36
N LYS A 11 -9.96 -26.67 -10.18
CA LYS A 11 -8.56 -27.00 -10.42
C LYS A 11 -7.77 -25.80 -10.96
N LYS A 12 -8.33 -25.05 -11.91
CA LYS A 12 -7.72 -23.83 -12.43
C LYS A 12 -7.51 -22.77 -11.34
N LEU A 13 -8.48 -22.59 -10.44
CA LEU A 13 -8.32 -21.66 -9.31
C LEU A 13 -7.22 -22.12 -8.35
N GLU A 14 -7.14 -23.41 -8.04
CA GLU A 14 -6.10 -23.97 -7.15
C GLU A 14 -4.70 -23.84 -7.75
N GLU A 15 -4.55 -24.05 -9.07
CA GLU A 15 -3.29 -23.83 -9.79
C GLU A 15 -2.87 -22.36 -9.75
N LEU A 16 -3.80 -21.44 -9.98
CA LEU A 16 -3.54 -20.00 -9.91
C LEU A 16 -3.19 -19.57 -8.48
N ALA A 17 -3.92 -20.06 -7.48
CA ALA A 17 -3.65 -19.82 -6.07
C ALA A 17 -2.25 -20.31 -5.65
N ARG A 18 -1.83 -21.47 -6.15
CA ARG A 18 -0.48 -22.00 -5.94
C ARG A 18 0.58 -21.10 -6.56
N ALA A 19 0.39 -20.67 -7.82
CA ALA A 19 1.31 -19.77 -8.48
C ALA A 19 1.49 -18.45 -7.71
N VAL A 20 0.39 -17.87 -7.21
CA VAL A 20 0.43 -16.66 -6.37
C VAL A 20 1.22 -16.89 -5.08
N LEU A 21 1.00 -18.02 -4.39
CA LEU A 21 1.74 -18.33 -3.17
C LEU A 21 3.23 -18.56 -3.41
N ASP A 22 3.60 -19.19 -4.51
CA ASP A 22 5.00 -19.42 -4.86
C ASP A 22 5.70 -18.09 -5.16
N LEU A 23 5.06 -17.19 -5.93
CA LEU A 23 5.57 -15.83 -6.15
C LEU A 23 5.71 -15.05 -4.83
N LYS A 24 4.77 -15.19 -3.89
CA LYS A 24 4.84 -14.53 -2.58
C LYS A 24 5.99 -15.02 -1.69
N LYS A 25 6.50 -16.24 -1.89
CA LYS A 25 7.70 -16.72 -1.17
C LYS A 25 8.96 -16.00 -1.64
N GLU A 26 8.99 -15.59 -2.90
CA GLU A 26 10.09 -14.84 -3.49
C GLU A 26 9.95 -13.34 -3.17
N VAL A 27 8.73 -12.81 -3.23
CA VAL A 27 8.40 -11.41 -2.94
C VAL A 27 7.48 -11.34 -1.72
N ILE A 28 8.07 -11.17 -0.53
CA ILE A 28 7.28 -10.97 0.71
C ILE A 28 6.62 -9.58 0.66
N PRO A 29 5.27 -9.50 0.55
CA PRO A 29 4.56 -8.23 0.57
C PRO A 29 4.70 -7.56 1.94
N ARG A 30 4.83 -6.23 1.96
CA ARG A 30 5.03 -5.47 3.22
C ARG A 30 3.75 -5.26 4.01
N ARG A 31 2.59 -5.30 3.34
CA ARG A 31 1.24 -5.24 3.91
C ARG A 31 0.32 -6.26 3.22
N PRO A 32 -0.82 -6.63 3.82
CA PRO A 32 -1.77 -7.52 3.18
C PRO A 32 -2.51 -6.77 2.07
N ILE A 33 -3.06 -7.52 1.12
CA ILE A 33 -3.95 -6.96 0.11
C ILE A 33 -5.35 -6.82 0.72
N VAL A 34 -5.92 -5.62 0.65
CA VAL A 34 -7.19 -5.28 1.28
C VAL A 34 -8.26 -5.16 0.20
N ILE A 35 -9.33 -5.93 0.35
CA ILE A 35 -10.43 -5.99 -0.61
C ILE A 35 -11.72 -5.61 0.09
N GLU A 36 -12.38 -4.57 -0.41
CA GLU A 36 -13.70 -4.13 0.05
C GLU A 36 -14.80 -4.75 -0.80
N PHE A 37 -15.78 -5.38 -0.14
CA PHE A 37 -17.03 -5.85 -0.76
C PHE A 37 -18.13 -4.83 -0.43
N CYS A 38 -18.57 -4.11 -1.45
CA CYS A 38 -19.62 -3.09 -1.41
C CYS A 38 -20.82 -3.54 -2.25
N GLY A 39 -22.02 -2.98 -1.99
CA GLY A 39 -23.07 -3.01 -2.99
C GLY A 39 -24.49 -3.06 -2.44
N SER A 40 -25.47 -3.32 -3.31
CA SER A 40 -26.88 -3.27 -2.94
C SER A 40 -27.25 -4.39 -1.95
N PRO A 41 -28.27 -4.20 -1.08
CA PRO A 41 -28.75 -5.25 -0.18
C PRO A 41 -29.08 -6.54 -0.94
N LYS A 42 -28.73 -7.70 -0.37
CA LYS A 42 -28.98 -9.05 -0.93
C LYS A 42 -28.41 -9.28 -2.34
N SER A 43 -27.37 -8.55 -2.72
CA SER A 43 -26.60 -8.79 -3.95
C SER A 43 -25.64 -10.00 -3.88
N GLY A 44 -25.54 -10.67 -2.74
CA GLY A 44 -24.68 -11.87 -2.58
C GLY A 44 -23.23 -11.58 -2.14
N LYS A 45 -22.89 -10.31 -1.88
CA LYS A 45 -21.55 -9.88 -1.42
C LYS A 45 -20.99 -10.67 -0.23
N THR A 46 -21.72 -10.77 0.89
CA THR A 46 -21.28 -11.51 2.09
C THR A 46 -21.07 -13.00 1.80
N SER A 47 -21.95 -13.62 0.99
CA SER A 47 -21.82 -15.03 0.60
C SER A 47 -20.59 -15.27 -0.29
N CYS A 48 -20.33 -14.36 -1.23
CA CYS A 48 -19.15 -14.39 -2.10
C CYS A 48 -17.86 -14.21 -1.30
N MET A 49 -17.82 -13.22 -0.41
CA MET A 49 -16.68 -12.97 0.47
C MET A 49 -16.36 -14.19 1.36
N ASN A 50 -17.37 -14.81 1.97
CA ASN A 50 -17.19 -16.00 2.80
C ASN A 50 -16.68 -17.20 1.98
N SER A 51 -17.17 -17.36 0.76
CA SER A 51 -16.71 -18.42 -0.15
C SER A 51 -15.25 -18.21 -0.55
N LEU A 52 -14.86 -16.97 -0.85
CA LEU A 52 -13.49 -16.57 -1.12
C LEU A 52 -12.58 -16.81 0.09
N ASP A 53 -12.96 -16.36 1.30
CA ASP A 53 -12.19 -16.57 2.53
C ASP A 53 -11.91 -18.05 2.75
N LEU A 54 -12.94 -18.89 2.63
CA LEU A 54 -12.81 -20.33 2.77
C LEU A 54 -11.86 -20.93 1.71
N PHE A 55 -12.00 -20.52 0.45
CA PHE A 55 -11.13 -20.98 -0.63
C PHE A 55 -9.68 -20.59 -0.37
N LEU A 56 -9.41 -19.33 -0.03
CA LEU A 56 -8.07 -18.82 0.24
C LEU A 56 -7.42 -19.52 1.44
N ARG A 57 -8.16 -19.69 2.55
CA ARG A 57 -7.66 -20.44 3.73
C ARG A 57 -7.32 -21.89 3.40
N ARG A 58 -8.20 -22.58 2.65
CA ARG A 58 -7.95 -23.97 2.20
C ARG A 58 -6.72 -24.06 1.30
N ASN A 59 -6.44 -23.01 0.55
CA ASN A 59 -5.24 -22.86 -0.27
C ASN A 59 -4.07 -22.20 0.48
N LYS A 60 -4.07 -22.20 1.82
CA LYS A 60 -2.95 -21.76 2.70
C LYS A 60 -2.65 -20.26 2.72
N PHE A 61 -3.54 -19.41 2.22
CA PHE A 61 -3.45 -17.98 2.46
C PHE A 61 -3.88 -17.65 3.89
N ARG A 62 -3.17 -16.71 4.52
CA ARG A 62 -3.55 -16.14 5.81
C ARG A 62 -4.53 -15.01 5.55
N THR A 63 -5.79 -15.19 5.90
CA THR A 63 -6.83 -14.19 5.62
C THR A 63 -7.43 -13.61 6.90
N ARG A 64 -7.85 -12.36 6.84
CA ARG A 64 -8.60 -11.69 7.91
C ARG A 64 -9.86 -11.06 7.34
N VAL A 65 -11.03 -11.52 7.80
CA VAL A 65 -12.31 -10.85 7.52
C VAL A 65 -12.55 -9.83 8.63
N LEU A 66 -12.77 -8.56 8.26
CA LEU A 66 -13.15 -7.53 9.21
C LEU A 66 -14.62 -7.71 9.63
N THR A 67 -14.92 -7.33 10.86
CA THR A 67 -16.25 -7.54 11.42
C THR A 67 -17.25 -6.56 10.82
N GLU A 68 -18.34 -7.05 10.21
CA GLU A 68 -19.47 -6.21 9.80
C GLU A 68 -20.15 -5.60 11.03
N ARG A 69 -20.33 -4.28 11.06
CA ARG A 69 -20.81 -3.57 12.25
C ARG A 69 -22.22 -3.00 12.14
N ALA A 70 -22.82 -2.90 10.95
CA ALA A 70 -24.15 -2.30 10.79
C ALA A 70 -25.24 -3.10 11.51
N SER A 71 -25.08 -4.41 11.67
CA SER A 71 -26.00 -5.26 12.46
C SER A 71 -25.97 -4.99 13.97
N VAL A 72 -24.86 -4.47 14.50
CA VAL A 72 -24.66 -4.18 15.93
C VAL A 72 -24.56 -2.67 16.23
N CYS A 73 -24.84 -1.83 15.23
CA CYS A 73 -24.78 -0.39 15.39
C CYS A 73 -25.81 0.10 16.44
N PRO A 74 -25.41 0.94 17.40
CA PRO A 74 -26.33 1.44 18.43
C PRO A 74 -27.32 2.48 17.89
N VAL A 75 -27.03 3.09 16.73
CA VAL A 75 -27.92 4.06 16.08
C VAL A 75 -29.09 3.29 15.45
N ARG A 76 -30.31 3.52 15.94
CA ARG A 76 -31.50 2.77 15.48
C ARG A 76 -31.97 3.18 14.09
N ASN A 77 -31.85 4.47 13.77
CA ASN A 77 -32.35 5.03 12.52
C ASN A 77 -31.27 4.93 11.43
N LYS A 78 -31.49 4.11 10.41
CA LYS A 78 -30.55 3.96 9.28
C LYS A 78 -30.49 5.17 8.35
N TYR A 79 -31.44 6.10 8.46
CA TYR A 79 -31.47 7.36 7.72
C TYR A 79 -30.73 8.49 8.43
N ASP A 80 -30.32 8.26 9.68
CA ASP A 80 -29.49 9.20 10.43
C ASP A 80 -28.03 9.06 9.96
N PRO A 81 -27.36 10.13 9.51
CA PRO A 81 -25.95 10.08 9.12
C PRO A 81 -25.04 9.45 10.17
N TYR A 82 -25.37 9.57 11.47
CA TYR A 82 -24.60 8.93 12.55
C TYR A 82 -24.52 7.41 12.42
N PHE A 83 -25.53 6.76 11.83
CA PHE A 83 -25.48 5.32 11.55
C PHE A 83 -24.28 5.00 10.66
N ASN A 84 -24.18 5.70 9.52
CA ASN A 84 -23.14 5.45 8.53
C ASN A 84 -21.76 5.93 9.03
N ILE A 85 -21.70 7.05 9.76
CA ILE A 85 -20.48 7.54 10.41
C ILE A 85 -19.94 6.49 11.39
N TRP A 86 -20.81 5.91 12.22
CA TRP A 86 -20.39 4.93 13.21
C TRP A 86 -19.89 3.63 12.56
N THR A 87 -20.59 3.14 11.52
CA THR A 87 -20.19 1.91 10.81
C THR A 87 -18.85 2.09 10.10
N VAL A 88 -18.65 3.19 9.38
CA VAL A 88 -17.39 3.43 8.67
C VAL A 88 -16.23 3.70 9.63
N SER A 89 -16.48 4.44 10.72
CA SER A 89 -15.44 4.69 11.74
C SER A 89 -15.00 3.39 12.41
N SER A 90 -15.93 2.46 12.65
CA SER A 90 -15.61 1.15 13.20
C SER A 90 -14.80 0.29 12.23
N ALA A 91 -15.14 0.31 10.93
CA ALA A 91 -14.37 -0.37 9.90
C ALA A 91 -12.95 0.21 9.77
N ILE A 92 -12.81 1.54 9.78
CA ILE A 92 -11.51 2.24 9.77
C ILE A 92 -10.68 1.89 11.01
N ALA A 93 -11.30 1.83 12.20
CA ALA A 93 -10.61 1.47 13.42
C ALA A 93 -10.04 0.04 13.36
N GLU A 94 -10.84 -0.94 12.94
CA GLU A 94 -10.41 -2.33 12.82
C GLU A 94 -9.35 -2.50 11.72
N LEU A 95 -9.50 -1.85 10.57
CA LEU A 95 -8.50 -1.85 9.50
C LEU A 95 -7.18 -1.24 9.99
N SER A 96 -7.23 -0.12 10.72
CA SER A 96 -6.05 0.55 11.27
C SER A 96 -5.30 -0.34 12.26
N GLU A 97 -6.02 -1.05 13.13
CA GLU A 97 -5.42 -2.02 14.04
C GLU A 97 -4.71 -3.14 13.26
N VAL A 98 -5.39 -3.73 12.27
CA VAL A 98 -4.82 -4.81 11.45
C VAL A 98 -3.57 -4.32 10.72
N LEU A 99 -3.59 -3.15 10.08
CA LEU A 99 -2.44 -2.65 9.34
C LEU A 99 -1.28 -2.23 10.24
N SER A 100 -1.54 -1.64 11.41
CA SER A 100 -0.48 -1.18 12.32
C SER A 100 0.19 -2.33 13.07
N ASN A 101 -0.61 -3.30 13.52
CA ASN A 101 -0.15 -4.34 14.45
C ASN A 101 0.07 -5.70 13.77
N HIS A 102 -0.72 -6.01 12.74
CA HIS A 102 -0.85 -7.36 12.17
C HIS A 102 -0.68 -7.42 10.66
N ALA A 103 -0.15 -6.36 10.02
CA ALA A 103 -0.01 -6.32 8.55
C ALA A 103 0.75 -7.52 7.98
N LYS A 104 1.70 -8.07 8.73
CA LYS A 104 2.54 -9.19 8.31
C LYS A 104 1.95 -10.56 8.65
N ASP A 105 0.89 -10.59 9.45
CA ASP A 105 0.23 -11.83 9.87
C ASP A 105 -0.73 -12.34 8.80
N TYR A 106 -1.17 -11.45 7.90
CA TYR A 106 -2.15 -11.75 6.86
C TYR A 106 -1.58 -11.51 5.46
N ASP A 107 -2.09 -12.28 4.51
CA ASP A 107 -1.85 -12.16 3.08
C ASP A 107 -2.96 -11.35 2.39
N VAL A 108 -4.19 -11.47 2.92
CA VAL A 108 -5.40 -10.82 2.40
C VAL A 108 -6.30 -10.37 3.57
N VAL A 109 -6.81 -9.14 3.50
CA VAL A 109 -7.85 -8.61 4.39
C VAL A 109 -9.12 -8.39 3.57
N LEU A 110 -10.25 -8.89 4.07
CA LEU A 110 -11.55 -8.78 3.42
C LEU A 110 -12.47 -7.90 4.27
N MET A 111 -13.11 -6.91 3.67
CA MET A 111 -14.04 -6.01 4.34
C MET A 111 -15.45 -6.22 3.78
N ASP A 112 -16.41 -6.60 4.63
CA ASP A 112 -17.84 -6.57 4.29
C ASP A 112 -18.38 -5.18 4.63
N ARG A 113 -18.45 -4.32 3.61
CA ARG A 113 -18.66 -2.86 3.70
C ARG A 113 -17.49 -2.12 4.32
N GLY A 114 -17.09 -1.03 3.69
CA GLY A 114 -15.98 -0.21 4.15
C GLY A 114 -16.20 1.26 3.81
N ILE A 115 -15.16 1.88 3.27
CA ILE A 115 -15.15 3.30 2.99
C ILE A 115 -15.98 3.61 1.74
N PHE A 116 -15.85 2.78 0.70
CA PHE A 116 -16.58 2.98 -0.54
C PHE A 116 -18.09 2.76 -0.37
N ASP A 117 -18.49 1.71 0.36
CA ASP A 117 -19.90 1.46 0.71
C ASP A 117 -20.49 2.65 1.49
N ALA A 118 -19.72 3.19 2.44
CA ALA A 118 -20.12 4.37 3.21
C ALA A 118 -20.29 5.61 2.32
N LEU A 119 -19.40 5.85 1.36
CA LEU A 119 -19.54 6.95 0.38
C LEU A 119 -20.83 6.79 -0.43
N CYS A 120 -21.17 5.58 -0.88
CA CYS A 120 -22.44 5.32 -1.58
C CYS A 120 -23.64 5.67 -0.68
N TRP A 121 -23.64 5.23 0.59
CA TRP A 121 -24.71 5.58 1.53
C TRP A 121 -24.82 7.07 1.80
N PHE A 122 -23.71 7.80 1.94
CA PHE A 122 -23.75 9.24 2.14
C PHE A 122 -24.27 10.00 0.92
N ASN A 123 -23.85 9.63 -0.30
CA ASN A 123 -24.43 10.21 -1.52
C ASN A 123 -25.95 9.99 -1.57
N TRP A 124 -26.42 8.80 -1.17
CA TRP A 124 -27.86 8.50 -1.10
C TRP A 124 -28.59 9.34 -0.02
N LEU A 125 -27.97 9.55 1.14
CA LEU A 125 -28.54 10.43 2.18
C LEU A 125 -28.64 11.90 1.71
N VAL A 126 -27.64 12.38 0.96
CA VAL A 126 -27.66 13.72 0.37
C VAL A 126 -28.79 13.84 -0.67
N ASP A 127 -28.93 12.86 -1.56
CA ASP A 127 -30.01 12.82 -2.56
C ASP A 127 -31.40 12.86 -1.90
N ARG A 128 -31.56 12.14 -0.78
CA ARG A 128 -32.79 12.14 0.02
C ARG A 128 -32.97 13.37 0.91
N LYS A 129 -32.04 14.33 0.92
CA LYS A 129 -32.02 15.52 1.79
C LYS A 129 -31.97 15.19 3.29
N ASN A 130 -31.40 14.03 3.62
CA ASN A 130 -31.13 13.57 4.98
C ASN A 130 -29.73 13.97 5.48
N LEU A 131 -28.89 14.52 4.61
CA LEU A 131 -27.57 15.07 4.94
C LEU A 131 -27.32 16.34 4.12
N ASP A 132 -26.76 17.37 4.76
CA ASP A 132 -26.38 18.60 4.07
C ASP A 132 -25.17 18.41 3.16
N ASN A 133 -25.16 19.07 2.00
CA ASN A 133 -24.09 18.96 1.02
C ASN A 133 -22.74 19.46 1.55
N ASN A 134 -22.70 20.52 2.37
CA ASN A 134 -21.44 21.03 2.91
C ASN A 134 -20.89 20.10 4.00
N GLU A 135 -21.76 19.53 4.82
CA GLU A 135 -21.37 18.49 5.77
C GLU A 135 -20.82 17.26 5.04
N PHE A 136 -21.51 16.79 4.00
CA PHE A 136 -21.04 15.68 3.19
C PHE A 136 -19.67 15.94 2.56
N LYS A 137 -19.40 17.14 2.04
CA LYS A 137 -18.06 17.47 1.49
C LYS A 137 -16.93 17.25 2.49
N ASN A 138 -17.16 17.56 3.77
CA ASN A 138 -16.15 17.34 4.81
C ASN A 138 -15.97 15.84 5.12
N ILE A 139 -17.08 15.09 5.17
CA ILE A 139 -17.06 13.63 5.37
C ILE A 139 -16.37 12.95 4.18
N GLU A 140 -16.75 13.32 2.95
CA GLU A 140 -16.17 12.82 1.71
C GLU A 140 -14.67 13.08 1.67
N ARG A 141 -14.22 14.31 2.00
CA ARG A 141 -12.80 14.63 2.08
C ARG A 141 -12.07 13.77 3.11
N PHE A 142 -12.68 13.51 4.26
CA PHE A 142 -12.09 12.62 5.27
C PHE A 142 -11.99 11.19 4.76
N LEU A 143 -13.05 10.64 4.16
CA LEU A 143 -13.11 9.27 3.67
C LEU A 143 -12.22 9.03 2.43
N THR A 144 -11.97 10.07 1.63
CA THR A 144 -11.13 10.00 0.42
C THR A 144 -9.67 10.41 0.65
N MET A 145 -9.25 10.62 1.91
CA MET A 145 -7.84 10.87 2.23
C MET A 145 -6.94 9.76 1.68
N SER A 146 -5.78 10.11 1.13
CA SER A 146 -4.75 9.16 0.64
C SER A 146 -4.45 8.05 1.65
N ARG A 147 -4.41 8.39 2.95
CA ARG A 147 -4.20 7.44 4.04
C ARG A 147 -5.18 6.27 4.07
N TRP A 148 -6.44 6.50 3.70
CA TRP A 148 -7.47 5.46 3.73
C TRP A 148 -7.61 4.76 2.39
N ARG A 149 -7.62 5.51 1.28
CA ARG A 149 -7.74 4.94 -0.06
C ARG A 149 -6.55 4.05 -0.43
N SER A 150 -5.31 4.45 -0.13
CA SER A 150 -4.10 3.65 -0.38
C SER A 150 -4.08 2.32 0.36
N ALA A 151 -4.87 2.22 1.43
CA ALA A 151 -5.00 1.00 2.20
C ALA A 151 -5.96 0.00 1.56
N ILE A 152 -6.83 0.41 0.64
CA ILE A 152 -7.78 -0.46 -0.07
C ILE A 152 -7.27 -0.69 -1.49
N ASP A 153 -6.86 -1.91 -1.79
CA ASP A 153 -6.30 -2.26 -3.10
C ASP A 153 -7.38 -2.48 -4.15
N LEU A 154 -8.56 -2.93 -3.72
CA LEU A 154 -9.63 -3.32 -4.63
C LEU A 154 -11.01 -3.15 -3.98
N VAL A 155 -11.91 -2.50 -4.70
CA VAL A 155 -13.33 -2.42 -4.35
C VAL A 155 -14.13 -3.28 -5.33
N TYR A 156 -14.83 -4.30 -4.80
CA TYR A 156 -15.83 -5.03 -5.55
C TYR A 156 -17.23 -4.51 -5.25
N VAL A 157 -17.91 -4.03 -6.29
CA VAL A 157 -19.24 -3.45 -6.20
C VAL A 157 -20.26 -4.42 -6.78
N PHE A 158 -21.10 -4.96 -5.91
CA PHE A 158 -22.15 -5.92 -6.25
C PHE A 158 -23.50 -5.23 -6.41
N THR A 159 -24.09 -5.29 -7.60
CA THR A 159 -25.46 -4.83 -7.83
C THR A 159 -26.40 -6.01 -8.08
N VAL A 160 -27.69 -5.75 -7.89
CA VAL A 160 -28.77 -6.68 -8.18
C VAL A 160 -30.04 -5.87 -8.42
N GLU A 161 -30.91 -6.36 -9.30
CA GLU A 161 -32.22 -5.80 -9.52
C GLU A 161 -33.06 -5.80 -8.22
N PRO A 162 -33.79 -4.71 -7.91
CA PRO A 162 -34.60 -4.60 -6.69
C PRO A 162 -35.58 -5.75 -6.47
N ALA A 163 -36.23 -6.23 -7.54
CA ALA A 163 -37.17 -7.34 -7.47
C ALA A 163 -36.50 -8.63 -6.99
N ILE A 164 -35.29 -8.91 -7.51
CA ILE A 164 -34.51 -10.10 -7.17
C ILE A 164 -33.93 -9.98 -5.76
N SER A 165 -33.49 -8.79 -5.34
CA SER A 165 -33.07 -8.50 -3.96
C SER A 165 -34.18 -8.85 -2.96
N LEU A 166 -35.41 -8.43 -3.24
CA LEU A 166 -36.57 -8.71 -2.40
C LEU A 166 -36.94 -10.19 -2.39
N GLU A 167 -36.88 -10.86 -3.54
CA GLU A 167 -37.09 -12.30 -3.62
C GLU A 167 -36.09 -13.06 -2.74
N ARG A 168 -34.81 -12.71 -2.84
CA ARG A 168 -33.72 -13.28 -2.00
C ARG A 168 -33.92 -12.98 -0.51
N GLU A 169 -34.45 -11.82 -0.15
CA GLU A 169 -34.76 -11.50 1.24
C GLU A 169 -35.85 -12.44 1.77
N PHE A 170 -36.97 -12.53 1.04
CA PHE A 170 -38.11 -13.33 1.43
C PHE A 170 -37.88 -14.84 1.35
N SER A 171 -36.92 -15.33 0.54
CA SER A 171 -36.56 -16.75 0.55
C SER A 171 -35.91 -17.17 1.87
N THR A 172 -35.23 -16.24 2.55
CA THR A 172 -34.50 -16.50 3.82
C THR A 172 -35.30 -16.16 5.08
N LEU A 173 -36.31 -15.29 4.97
CA LEU A 173 -37.11 -14.86 6.11
C LEU A 173 -38.35 -15.72 6.32
N LEU A 174 -38.62 -16.05 7.59
CA LEU A 174 -39.90 -16.59 8.07
C LEU A 174 -41.00 -15.50 8.16
N THR A 175 -40.79 -14.33 7.54
CA THR A 175 -41.72 -13.22 7.51
C THR A 175 -41.73 -12.55 6.14
N ARG A 176 -42.79 -11.79 5.88
CA ARG A 176 -42.95 -10.93 4.69
C ARG A 176 -42.97 -9.44 5.04
N LYS A 177 -42.71 -9.10 6.31
CA LYS A 177 -42.55 -7.70 6.73
C LYS A 177 -41.25 -7.15 6.16
N MET A 178 -41.33 -6.01 5.47
CA MET A 178 -40.18 -5.32 4.91
C MET A 178 -39.35 -4.65 6.02
N GLY A 179 -38.04 -4.71 5.88
CA GLY A 179 -37.13 -3.92 6.71
C GLY A 179 -37.05 -2.46 6.24
N SER A 180 -36.49 -1.58 7.07
CA SER A 180 -36.45 -0.13 6.81
C SER A 180 -35.76 0.32 5.52
N ILE A 181 -34.90 -0.52 4.96
CA ILE A 181 -34.16 -0.30 3.70
C ILE A 181 -34.66 -1.23 2.57
N MET A 182 -35.33 -2.34 2.92
CA MET A 182 -35.76 -3.36 1.97
C MET A 182 -37.10 -3.00 1.33
N HIS A 183 -37.17 -1.81 0.72
CA HIS A 183 -38.31 -1.34 -0.07
C HIS A 183 -37.90 -1.15 -1.55
N PRO A 184 -38.79 -1.43 -2.52
CA PRO A 184 -38.44 -1.37 -3.94
C PRO A 184 -37.87 -0.02 -4.40
N ASP A 185 -38.47 1.09 -3.94
CA ASP A 185 -38.05 2.45 -4.28
C ASP A 185 -36.69 2.81 -3.66
N ILE A 186 -36.44 2.37 -2.43
CA ILE A 186 -35.13 2.53 -1.77
C ILE A 186 -34.07 1.73 -2.52
N LEU A 187 -34.34 0.46 -2.82
CA LEU A 187 -33.40 -0.41 -3.52
C LEU A 187 -33.08 0.10 -4.93
N ALA A 188 -34.07 0.60 -5.66
CA ALA A 188 -33.88 1.22 -6.98
C ALA A 188 -33.02 2.49 -6.87
N SER A 189 -33.42 3.45 -6.02
CA SER A 189 -32.65 4.69 -5.84
C SER A 189 -31.23 4.45 -5.34
N TYR A 190 -31.02 3.45 -4.46
CA TYR A 190 -29.68 3.13 -3.97
C TYR A 190 -28.82 2.45 -5.02
N LYS A 191 -29.40 1.63 -5.91
CA LYS A 191 -28.67 1.06 -7.06
C LYS A 191 -28.12 2.15 -7.98
N GLU A 192 -28.95 3.15 -8.31
CA GLU A 192 -28.53 4.31 -9.12
C GLU A 192 -27.39 5.10 -8.45
N ILE A 193 -27.46 5.29 -7.13
CA ILE A 193 -26.39 5.93 -6.37
C ILE A 193 -25.08 5.11 -6.37
N ILE A 194 -25.16 3.79 -6.30
CA ILE A 194 -23.98 2.92 -6.42
C ILE A 194 -23.32 3.11 -7.80
N GLU A 195 -24.10 3.03 -8.87
CA GLU A 195 -23.60 3.14 -10.24
C GLU A 195 -22.91 4.50 -10.49
N SER A 196 -23.56 5.60 -10.09
CA SER A 196 -22.97 6.94 -10.15
C SER A 196 -21.75 7.12 -9.22
N SER A 197 -21.70 6.43 -8.07
CA SER A 197 -20.54 6.48 -7.16
C SER A 197 -19.33 5.76 -7.76
N VAL A 198 -19.53 4.68 -8.52
CA VAL A 198 -18.46 4.00 -9.26
C VAL A 198 -17.80 4.95 -10.26
N GLU A 199 -18.59 5.73 -11.00
CA GLU A 199 -18.06 6.74 -11.92
C GLU A 199 -17.34 7.87 -11.16
N LYS A 200 -17.99 8.42 -10.12
CA LYS A 200 -17.47 9.55 -9.34
C LYS A 200 -16.12 9.27 -8.67
N TYR A 201 -15.94 8.06 -8.14
CA TYR A 201 -14.76 7.69 -7.37
C TYR A 201 -13.80 6.76 -8.13
N GLY A 202 -14.07 6.47 -9.40
CA GLY A 202 -13.25 5.57 -10.23
C GLY A 202 -11.80 6.02 -10.40
N SER A 203 -11.52 7.33 -10.31
CA SER A 203 -10.16 7.88 -10.32
C SER A 203 -9.56 8.08 -8.93
N VAL A 204 -10.32 7.84 -7.87
CA VAL A 204 -9.91 8.06 -6.47
C VAL A 204 -9.44 6.76 -5.83
N PHE A 205 -10.10 5.63 -6.13
CA PHE A 205 -9.68 4.31 -5.66
C PHE A 205 -8.83 3.61 -6.72
N SER A 206 -7.84 2.83 -6.27
CA SER A 206 -6.87 2.15 -7.14
C SER A 206 -7.53 1.26 -8.20
N GLU A 207 -8.53 0.47 -7.79
CA GLU A 207 -9.27 -0.39 -8.69
C GLU A 207 -10.69 -0.64 -8.17
N ILE A 208 -11.68 -0.45 -9.04
CA ILE A 208 -13.10 -0.76 -8.78
C ILE A 208 -13.58 -1.76 -9.82
N LYS A 209 -14.15 -2.87 -9.37
CA LYS A 209 -14.77 -3.90 -10.22
C LYS A 209 -16.26 -3.98 -9.92
N HIS A 210 -17.05 -3.80 -10.97
CA HIS A 210 -18.51 -3.92 -10.89
C HIS A 210 -18.97 -5.33 -11.26
N MET A 211 -19.94 -5.86 -10.52
CA MET A 211 -20.56 -7.15 -10.79
C MET A 211 -22.08 -7.08 -10.56
N ASP A 212 -22.84 -7.25 -11.64
CA ASP A 212 -24.28 -7.46 -11.57
C ASP A 212 -24.58 -8.94 -11.33
N THR A 213 -25.35 -9.22 -10.28
CA THR A 213 -25.72 -10.58 -9.83
C THR A 213 -27.17 -10.95 -10.14
N SER A 214 -27.88 -10.15 -10.92
CA SER A 214 -29.31 -10.33 -11.22
C SER A 214 -29.60 -11.62 -11.98
N GLY A 215 -28.77 -11.96 -12.97
CA GLY A 215 -28.95 -13.15 -13.82
C GLY A 215 -27.94 -14.28 -13.57
N THR A 216 -27.10 -14.16 -12.55
CA THR A 216 -25.92 -15.01 -12.40
C THR A 216 -26.06 -15.92 -11.19
N GLU A 217 -25.86 -17.21 -11.41
CA GLU A 217 -25.79 -18.22 -10.35
C GLU A 217 -24.64 -17.91 -9.37
N LEU A 218 -24.87 -18.17 -8.08
CA LEU A 218 -23.91 -17.82 -7.02
C LEU A 218 -22.54 -18.47 -7.23
N ASN A 219 -22.50 -19.72 -7.69
CA ASN A 219 -21.24 -20.42 -7.94
C ASN A 219 -20.42 -19.80 -9.08
N GLU A 220 -21.08 -19.30 -10.12
CA GLU A 220 -20.42 -18.60 -11.22
C GLU A 220 -19.88 -17.25 -10.75
N VAL A 221 -20.68 -16.50 -9.97
CA VAL A 221 -20.24 -15.26 -9.30
C VAL A 221 -18.99 -15.52 -8.46
N ASN A 222 -19.03 -16.53 -7.61
CA ASN A 222 -17.90 -16.90 -6.74
C ASN A 222 -16.65 -17.26 -7.54
N TYR A 223 -16.81 -18.02 -8.64
CA TYR A 223 -15.70 -18.39 -9.52
C TYR A 223 -15.05 -17.16 -10.15
N GLN A 224 -15.85 -16.28 -10.76
CA GLN A 224 -15.38 -15.08 -11.45
C GLN A 224 -14.66 -14.13 -10.49
N VAL A 225 -15.25 -13.87 -9.31
CA VAL A 225 -14.64 -13.01 -8.28
C VAL A 225 -13.35 -13.62 -7.76
N THR A 226 -13.34 -14.91 -7.44
CA THR A 226 -12.13 -15.59 -6.95
C THR A 226 -11.02 -15.55 -7.99
N LYS A 227 -11.33 -15.87 -9.25
CA LYS A 227 -10.36 -15.82 -10.34
C LYS A 227 -9.78 -14.43 -10.51
N SER A 228 -10.64 -13.41 -10.61
CA SER A 228 -10.19 -12.05 -10.83
C SER A 228 -9.37 -11.52 -9.65
N ILE A 229 -9.68 -11.89 -8.41
CA ILE A 229 -8.85 -11.55 -7.25
C ILE A 229 -7.48 -12.22 -7.34
N LEU A 230 -7.43 -13.52 -7.65
CA LEU A 230 -6.16 -14.23 -7.79
C LEU A 230 -5.31 -13.66 -8.93
N ASP A 231 -5.92 -13.25 -10.05
CA ASP A 231 -5.23 -12.59 -11.16
C ASP A 231 -4.63 -11.25 -10.72
N ILE A 232 -5.37 -10.44 -9.94
CA ILE A 232 -4.87 -9.17 -9.36
C ILE A 232 -3.73 -9.45 -8.37
N LEU A 233 -3.89 -10.44 -7.48
CA LEU A 233 -2.83 -10.85 -6.55
C LEU A 233 -1.56 -11.25 -7.32
N LYS A 234 -1.69 -11.98 -8.43
CA LYS A 234 -0.57 -12.38 -9.28
C LYS A 234 0.11 -11.16 -9.92
N GLN A 235 -0.67 -10.24 -10.49
CA GLN A 235 -0.16 -9.03 -11.12
C GLN A 235 0.58 -8.14 -10.11
N ASN A 236 0.01 -7.94 -8.91
CA ASN A 236 0.62 -7.12 -7.86
C ASN A 236 1.86 -7.77 -7.22
N THR A 237 2.06 -9.08 -7.38
CA THR A 237 3.28 -9.74 -6.92
C THR A 237 4.46 -9.53 -7.88
N SER A 238 4.19 -9.16 -9.15
CA SER A 238 5.22 -8.76 -10.12
C SER A 238 5.50 -7.25 -9.96
N GLU A 239 6.47 -6.92 -9.12
CA GLU A 239 6.83 -5.54 -8.77
C GLU A 239 7.26 -4.75 -10.02
N LYS A 240 6.50 -3.69 -10.35
CA LYS A 240 6.87 -2.73 -11.39
C LYS A 240 7.53 -1.51 -10.76
N ILE A 241 8.78 -1.27 -11.11
CA ILE A 241 9.58 -0.18 -10.53
C ILE A 241 9.76 0.98 -11.51
N GLY A 242 9.83 2.18 -10.95
CA GLY A 242 10.03 3.42 -11.69
C GLY A 242 11.47 3.54 -12.20
N TYR A 243 11.62 4.02 -13.43
CA TYR A 243 12.91 4.32 -14.02
C TYR A 243 12.88 5.58 -14.90
N LEU A 244 14.07 6.11 -15.16
CA LEU A 244 14.38 7.20 -16.08
C LEU A 244 15.36 6.67 -17.13
N ASP A 245 15.47 7.37 -18.26
CA ASP A 245 16.57 7.13 -19.19
C ASP A 245 17.89 7.63 -18.57
N MET A 246 18.97 6.86 -18.73
CA MET A 246 20.28 7.14 -18.10
C MET A 246 20.86 8.51 -18.48
N ASP A 247 20.55 9.02 -19.66
CA ASP A 247 20.99 10.33 -20.17
C ASP A 247 20.29 11.53 -19.51
N THR A 248 19.25 11.28 -18.70
CA THR A 248 18.57 12.28 -17.87
C THR A 248 19.52 12.90 -16.83
N VAL A 249 20.54 12.15 -16.39
CA VAL A 249 21.56 12.66 -15.46
C VAL A 249 22.82 13.03 -16.26
N PRO A 250 23.25 14.31 -16.24
CA PRO A 250 24.45 14.71 -16.94
C PRO A 250 25.69 13.90 -16.50
N PRO A 251 26.63 13.60 -17.42
CA PRO A 251 27.91 13.01 -17.05
C PRO A 251 28.64 13.88 -16.03
N ARG A 252 29.02 13.30 -14.89
CA ARG A 252 29.59 14.03 -13.75
C ARG A 252 30.73 13.25 -13.10
N GLN A 253 31.67 14.01 -12.51
CA GLN A 253 32.77 13.46 -11.71
C GLN A 253 32.37 13.33 -10.23
N ASP A 254 31.57 14.27 -9.72
CA ASP A 254 31.13 14.26 -8.33
C ASP A 254 29.99 13.25 -8.13
N MET A 255 30.18 12.36 -7.17
CA MET A 255 29.19 11.37 -6.75
C MET A 255 27.95 11.98 -6.11
N CYS A 256 28.02 13.24 -5.67
CA CYS A 256 27.00 13.89 -4.86
C CYS A 256 26.67 15.28 -5.41
N PHE A 257 25.39 15.56 -5.65
CA PHE A 257 24.93 16.80 -6.30
C PHE A 257 23.50 17.18 -5.91
N SER A 258 23.05 18.39 -6.24
CA SER A 258 21.69 18.85 -5.99
C SER A 258 20.71 18.25 -7.02
N PHE A 259 19.49 17.91 -6.59
CA PHE A 259 18.44 17.44 -7.51
C PHE A 259 18.18 18.41 -8.67
N ASN A 260 18.31 19.72 -8.46
CA ASN A 260 18.10 20.74 -9.50
C ASN A 260 19.07 20.61 -10.69
N GLU A 261 20.09 19.77 -10.55
CA GLU A 261 21.10 19.51 -11.57
C GLU A 261 20.74 18.32 -12.48
N ILE A 262 19.59 17.67 -12.24
CA ILE A 262 19.03 16.60 -13.09
C ILE A 262 18.18 17.23 -14.20
N TYR A 263 18.38 16.80 -15.45
CA TYR A 263 17.58 17.26 -16.59
C TYR A 263 16.26 16.50 -16.66
N THR A 264 15.30 16.76 -15.78
CA THR A 264 14.01 16.06 -15.89
C THR A 264 12.81 17.00 -15.91
N SER A 265 12.17 17.04 -17.08
CA SER A 265 10.75 17.38 -17.24
C SER A 265 9.90 16.13 -17.55
N GLN A 266 10.47 14.93 -17.37
CA GLN A 266 9.86 13.68 -17.82
C GLN A 266 9.18 12.94 -16.67
N ALA A 267 8.01 12.38 -16.96
CA ALA A 267 7.33 11.45 -16.06
C ALA A 267 8.11 10.14 -15.94
N LEU A 268 8.03 9.49 -14.79
CA LEU A 268 8.60 8.16 -14.57
C LEU A 268 7.99 7.12 -15.51
N ALA A 269 8.83 6.28 -16.12
CA ALA A 269 8.40 5.07 -16.79
C ALA A 269 8.42 3.88 -15.81
N PHE A 270 7.62 2.85 -16.07
CA PHE A 270 7.49 1.68 -15.18
C PHE A 270 7.52 0.37 -15.96
N ASP A 271 8.35 -0.56 -15.50
CA ASP A 271 8.44 -1.92 -16.04
C ASP A 271 8.76 -2.92 -14.92
N THR A 272 8.75 -4.23 -15.20
CA THR A 272 9.06 -5.23 -14.18
C THR A 272 10.47 -5.04 -13.63
N ARG A 273 10.67 -5.33 -12.35
CA ARG A 273 11.97 -5.23 -11.70
C ARG A 273 13.08 -5.96 -12.46
N GLU A 274 12.81 -7.17 -12.95
CA GLU A 274 13.82 -7.91 -13.75
C GLU A 274 14.20 -7.14 -15.02
N ALA A 275 13.21 -6.66 -15.78
CA ALA A 275 13.43 -5.93 -17.03
C ALA A 275 14.14 -4.58 -16.82
N VAL A 276 13.98 -3.96 -15.64
CA VAL A 276 14.67 -2.71 -15.30
C VAL A 276 16.09 -2.98 -14.80
N GLU A 277 16.30 -4.01 -13.98
CA GLU A 277 17.64 -4.36 -13.46
C GLU A 277 18.57 -4.93 -14.54
N GLU A 278 18.03 -5.62 -15.57
CA GLU A 278 18.80 -6.16 -16.69
C GLU A 278 19.20 -5.10 -17.73
N ASP A 279 18.44 -4.01 -17.85
CA ASP A 279 18.70 -2.95 -18.83
C ASP A 279 19.72 -1.94 -18.29
N ASP A 280 20.77 -1.67 -19.07
CA ASP A 280 21.82 -0.72 -18.70
C ASP A 280 21.48 0.73 -19.05
N THR A 281 20.43 0.96 -19.84
CA THR A 281 20.00 2.32 -20.21
C THR A 281 18.96 2.89 -19.24
N LYS A 282 18.51 2.10 -18.27
CA LYS A 282 17.50 2.49 -17.28
C LYS A 282 18.16 2.88 -15.96
N LEU A 283 17.88 4.08 -15.49
CA LEU A 283 18.30 4.61 -14.20
C LEU A 283 17.14 4.55 -13.20
N GLN A 284 17.39 3.97 -12.03
CA GLN A 284 16.40 3.77 -10.98
C GLN A 284 16.57 4.82 -9.89
N PRO A 285 15.65 5.79 -9.74
CA PRO A 285 15.64 6.69 -8.60
C PRO A 285 15.19 5.96 -7.32
N ILE A 286 15.99 6.08 -6.27
CA ILE A 286 15.80 5.44 -4.97
C ILE A 286 15.68 6.51 -3.88
N PRO A 287 14.46 6.89 -3.48
CA PRO A 287 14.26 7.81 -2.36
C PRO A 287 14.76 7.19 -1.06
N ILE A 288 15.64 7.89 -0.35
CA ILE A 288 16.19 7.47 0.94
C ILE A 288 16.10 8.57 2.00
N LEU A 289 15.98 8.18 3.26
CA LEU A 289 15.89 9.07 4.42
C LEU A 289 17.01 8.79 5.42
N VAL A 290 17.74 9.84 5.77
CA VAL A 290 18.67 9.87 6.90
C VAL A 290 17.95 10.47 8.10
N ILE A 291 17.92 9.74 9.22
CA ILE A 291 17.27 10.17 10.46
C ILE A 291 18.34 10.51 11.49
N THR A 292 18.43 11.78 11.86
CA THR A 292 19.50 12.34 12.71
C THR A 292 18.94 13.22 13.82
N ASN A 293 19.74 13.52 14.85
CA ASN A 293 19.46 14.65 15.72
C ASN A 293 19.80 15.98 15.03
N LYS A 294 19.30 17.09 15.59
CA LYS A 294 19.52 18.46 15.08
C LYS A 294 21.00 18.82 14.98
N GLU A 295 21.80 18.37 15.94
CA GLU A 295 23.24 18.65 15.97
C GLU A 295 24.04 17.79 14.97
N ARG A 296 23.40 16.82 14.32
CA ARG A 296 24.04 15.87 13.39
C ARG A 296 25.25 15.19 14.00
N THR A 297 25.07 14.68 15.21
CA THR A 297 26.07 13.90 15.95
C THR A 297 25.62 12.46 16.18
N ARG A 298 24.34 12.18 15.98
CA ARG A 298 23.73 10.88 16.17
C ARG A 298 22.81 10.53 15.00
N VAL A 299 22.83 9.29 14.56
CA VAL A 299 22.06 8.80 13.40
C VAL A 299 21.42 7.46 13.68
N LEU A 300 20.20 7.25 13.19
CA LEU A 300 19.55 5.95 13.21
C LEU A 300 20.17 5.06 12.14
N ALA A 301 20.69 3.90 12.53
CA ALA A 301 21.39 3.00 11.63
C ALA A 301 20.66 1.66 11.43
N ALA A 302 20.95 1.01 10.30
CA ALA A 302 20.33 -0.24 9.89
C ALA A 302 21.33 -1.22 9.28
N LYS A 303 21.03 -2.52 9.37
CA LYS A 303 21.74 -3.57 8.64
C LYS A 303 20.73 -4.53 8.03
N LYS A 304 20.76 -4.68 6.70
CA LYS A 304 19.83 -5.55 5.98
C LYS A 304 20.03 -7.03 6.31
N ASN A 305 18.93 -7.77 6.25
CA ASN A 305 18.92 -9.22 6.48
C ASN A 305 19.61 -9.95 5.31
N LYS A 306 20.43 -10.97 5.62
CA LYS A 306 21.10 -11.82 4.61
C LYS A 306 20.11 -12.49 3.66
N LYS A 307 18.89 -12.78 4.12
CA LYS A 307 17.85 -13.41 3.30
C LYS A 307 17.21 -12.45 2.29
N ARG A 308 17.46 -11.14 2.42
CA ARG A 308 16.87 -10.08 1.57
C ARG A 308 17.88 -9.39 0.66
N THR A 309 19.17 -9.63 0.89
CA THR A 309 20.25 -9.07 0.07
C THR A 309 20.92 -10.21 -0.68
N SER A 310 20.95 -10.12 -2.01
CA SER A 310 21.80 -11.02 -2.80
C SER A 310 23.26 -10.85 -2.35
N SER A 311 24.09 -11.88 -2.54
CA SER A 311 25.53 -11.80 -2.26
C SER A 311 26.23 -10.72 -3.09
N SER A 312 25.62 -10.31 -4.21
CA SER A 312 26.06 -9.24 -5.11
C SER A 312 25.51 -7.84 -4.74
N SER A 313 24.68 -7.71 -3.71
CA SER A 313 24.16 -6.40 -3.29
C SER A 313 25.23 -5.57 -2.57
N PRO A 314 25.44 -4.29 -2.94
CA PRO A 314 26.35 -3.38 -2.23
C PRO A 314 26.03 -3.23 -0.74
N GLU A 315 24.76 -3.39 -0.37
CA GLU A 315 24.27 -3.27 1.01
C GLU A 315 24.52 -4.54 1.85
N SER A 316 24.89 -5.66 1.21
CA SER A 316 24.99 -6.95 1.89
C SER A 316 26.06 -6.92 2.97
N GLN A 317 25.64 -7.19 4.21
CA GLN A 317 26.50 -7.16 5.40
C GLN A 317 27.13 -5.80 5.74
N LYS A 318 26.72 -4.72 5.09
CA LYS A 318 27.17 -3.36 5.40
C LYS A 318 26.26 -2.66 6.40
N LEU A 319 26.81 -1.65 7.06
CA LEU A 319 26.06 -0.72 7.89
C LEU A 319 25.47 0.38 6.99
N LEU A 320 24.17 0.62 7.12
CA LEU A 320 23.41 1.64 6.40
C LEU A 320 23.05 2.78 7.34
N LEU A 321 23.17 4.01 6.86
CA LEU A 321 22.77 5.24 7.57
C LEU A 321 21.45 5.82 7.04
N TYR A 322 20.70 5.04 6.26
CA TYR A 322 19.48 5.46 5.61
C TYR A 322 18.43 4.33 5.58
N PHE A 323 17.19 4.73 5.28
CA PHE A 323 16.02 3.88 5.06
C PHE A 323 15.35 4.29 3.73
N GLY A 324 14.69 3.37 3.02
CA GLY A 324 14.14 3.67 1.71
C GLY A 324 14.27 2.52 0.69
N GLY A 325 13.73 2.74 -0.50
CA GLY A 325 13.63 1.69 -1.51
C GLY A 325 13.15 2.19 -2.87
N HIS A 326 12.77 1.24 -3.73
CA HIS A 326 12.36 1.55 -5.11
C HIS A 326 11.00 2.25 -5.15
N ILE A 327 10.87 3.19 -6.10
CA ILE A 327 9.58 3.74 -6.50
C ILE A 327 8.79 2.64 -7.21
N ARG A 328 7.54 2.42 -6.82
CA ARG A 328 6.64 1.46 -7.46
C ARG A 328 5.55 2.16 -8.25
N ARG A 329 4.93 1.45 -9.20
CA ARG A 329 3.86 2.02 -10.03
C ARG A 329 2.68 2.54 -9.21
N GLU A 330 2.33 1.86 -8.12
CA GLU A 330 1.26 2.28 -7.22
C GLU A 330 1.55 3.60 -6.50
N ASP A 331 2.82 3.96 -6.31
CA ASP A 331 3.21 5.22 -5.67
C ASP A 331 2.75 6.44 -6.50
N LEU A 332 2.58 6.26 -7.82
CA LEU A 332 2.06 7.29 -8.72
C LEU A 332 0.63 7.71 -8.33
N LEU A 333 -0.26 6.74 -8.09
CA LEU A 333 -1.68 6.97 -7.78
C LEU A 333 -1.89 7.67 -6.44
N GLU A 334 -0.95 7.51 -5.52
CA GLU A 334 -1.05 8.01 -4.16
C GLU A 334 -0.29 9.32 -3.93
N SER A 335 0.63 9.64 -4.84
CA SER A 335 1.35 10.91 -4.86
C SER A 335 0.44 12.10 -5.18
N ASN A 336 0.90 13.30 -4.83
CA ASN A 336 0.20 14.55 -5.12
C ASN A 336 0.46 15.09 -6.55
N GLY A 337 1.11 14.30 -7.41
CA GLY A 337 1.45 14.68 -8.78
C GLY A 337 2.34 13.66 -9.47
N ASP A 338 2.33 13.65 -10.80
CA ASP A 338 2.96 12.60 -11.61
C ASP A 338 4.46 12.84 -11.88
N ASP A 339 5.03 13.90 -11.32
CA ASP A 339 6.45 14.23 -11.45
C ASP A 339 7.34 13.41 -10.50
N LEU A 340 8.62 13.26 -10.86
CA LEU A 340 9.59 12.47 -10.08
C LEU A 340 9.65 12.87 -8.61
N LEU A 341 9.61 14.16 -8.27
CA LEU A 341 9.72 14.60 -6.86
C LEU A 341 8.46 14.29 -6.07
N SER A 342 7.29 14.44 -6.67
CA SER A 342 6.02 14.11 -6.03
C SER A 342 5.92 12.60 -5.75
N VAL A 343 6.26 11.77 -6.73
CA VAL A 343 6.27 10.31 -6.56
C VAL A 343 7.37 9.85 -5.60
N ALA A 344 8.58 10.42 -5.68
CA ALA A 344 9.69 10.10 -4.78
C ALA A 344 9.38 10.41 -3.32
N ARG A 345 8.73 11.54 -3.03
CA ARG A 345 8.33 11.91 -1.66
C ARG A 345 7.29 10.96 -1.08
N TYR A 346 6.30 10.57 -1.88
CA TYR A 346 5.32 9.58 -1.44
C TYR A 346 5.98 8.20 -1.22
N THR A 347 6.82 7.77 -2.16
CA THR A 347 7.59 6.52 -2.04
C THR A 347 8.40 6.52 -0.75
N LEU A 348 9.12 7.61 -0.46
CA LEU A 348 9.91 7.73 0.76
C LEU A 348 9.03 7.58 2.01
N HIS A 349 7.88 8.25 2.04
CA HIS A 349 6.92 8.14 3.14
C HIS A 349 6.45 6.69 3.34
N ARG A 350 6.07 6.00 2.26
CA ARG A 350 5.65 4.60 2.31
C ARG A 350 6.77 3.69 2.82
N GLU A 351 7.93 3.75 2.18
CA GLU A 351 9.10 2.93 2.49
C GLU A 351 9.53 3.09 3.96
N VAL A 352 9.75 4.33 4.41
CA VAL A 352 10.17 4.62 5.78
C VAL A 352 9.12 4.14 6.78
N LYS A 353 7.83 4.34 6.49
CA LYS A 353 6.75 3.89 7.38
C LYS A 353 6.69 2.37 7.50
N GLU A 354 6.85 1.65 6.40
CA GLU A 354 6.86 0.17 6.39
C GLU A 354 8.10 -0.40 7.10
N GLU A 355 9.25 0.26 6.96
CA GLU A 355 10.55 -0.17 7.49
C GLU A 355 10.78 0.18 8.96
N THR A 356 10.29 1.34 9.39
CA THR A 356 10.61 1.94 10.70
C THR A 356 9.39 2.29 11.54
N GLY A 357 8.19 2.31 10.95
CA GLY A 357 6.97 2.80 11.59
C GLY A 357 6.86 4.34 11.69
N ILE A 358 7.86 5.08 11.21
CA ILE A 358 7.89 6.54 11.25
C ILE A 358 7.03 7.11 10.13
N ASP A 359 6.15 8.05 10.48
CA ASP A 359 5.21 8.69 9.57
C ASP A 359 5.79 10.04 9.10
N TYR A 360 6.75 9.99 8.17
CA TYR A 360 7.45 11.18 7.67
C TYR A 360 7.16 11.41 6.19
N TYR A 361 6.66 12.60 5.85
CA TYR A 361 6.42 13.03 4.47
C TYR A 361 7.20 14.32 4.23
N PRO A 362 8.19 14.35 3.32
CA PRO A 362 8.99 15.55 3.07
C PRO A 362 8.15 16.72 2.53
N ASP A 363 8.41 17.92 3.05
CA ASP A 363 7.81 19.15 2.53
C ASP A 363 8.21 19.39 1.07
N VAL A 364 7.35 20.10 0.31
CA VAL A 364 7.60 20.42 -1.11
C VAL A 364 8.89 21.22 -1.31
N GLU A 365 9.25 22.04 -0.33
CA GLU A 365 10.45 22.88 -0.36
C GLU A 365 11.72 22.11 0.02
N THR A 366 11.60 20.89 0.55
CA THR A 366 12.75 20.07 0.95
C THR A 366 13.45 19.53 -0.30
N LEU A 367 14.58 20.12 -0.66
CA LEU A 367 15.43 19.62 -1.74
C LEU A 367 16.20 18.38 -1.30
N SER A 368 16.20 17.35 -2.16
CA SER A 368 17.00 16.16 -1.95
C SER A 368 18.43 16.34 -2.44
N LEU A 369 19.35 15.68 -1.73
CA LEU A 369 20.73 15.49 -2.15
C LEU A 369 20.79 14.21 -2.99
N CYS A 370 21.26 14.31 -4.22
CA CYS A 370 21.42 13.15 -5.09
C CYS A 370 22.78 12.49 -4.87
N ILE A 371 22.81 11.16 -4.76
CA ILE A 371 24.03 10.37 -4.64
C ILE A 371 24.02 9.30 -5.74
N TRP A 372 25.02 9.30 -6.61
CA TRP A 372 25.10 8.39 -7.75
C TRP A 372 26.49 7.77 -7.87
N ASP A 373 26.61 6.53 -7.39
CA ASP A 373 27.86 5.77 -7.43
C ASP A 373 27.97 5.00 -8.75
N THR A 374 28.87 5.42 -9.64
CA THR A 374 29.10 4.77 -10.94
C THR A 374 30.27 3.78 -10.91
N SER A 375 30.85 3.50 -9.74
CA SER A 375 32.05 2.67 -9.61
C SER A 375 31.84 1.18 -9.93
N ASN A 376 30.59 0.69 -9.88
CA ASN A 376 30.27 -0.69 -10.21
C ASN A 376 28.96 -0.80 -11.00
N GLU A 377 28.81 -1.92 -11.69
CA GLU A 377 27.73 -2.20 -12.65
C GLU A 377 26.32 -2.13 -12.04
N LYS A 378 26.18 -2.45 -10.76
CA LYS A 378 24.89 -2.41 -10.06
C LYS A 378 24.60 -1.00 -9.54
N SER A 379 25.54 -0.35 -8.87
CA SER A 379 25.36 1.01 -8.34
C SER A 379 25.11 2.04 -9.44
N ARG A 380 25.72 1.91 -10.63
CA ARG A 380 25.53 2.87 -11.73
C ARG A 380 24.07 2.98 -12.20
N LYS A 381 23.24 1.96 -11.95
CA LYS A 381 21.82 1.95 -12.28
C LYS A 381 20.93 2.56 -11.20
N HIS A 382 21.48 2.98 -10.06
CA HIS A 382 20.72 3.46 -8.91
C HIS A 382 21.14 4.88 -8.53
N LEU A 383 20.17 5.79 -8.55
CA LEU A 383 20.34 7.17 -8.12
C LEU A 383 19.63 7.36 -6.78
N ALA A 384 20.39 7.52 -5.70
CA ALA A 384 19.79 7.84 -4.41
C ALA A 384 19.30 9.29 -4.39
N MET A 385 18.06 9.49 -3.95
CA MET A 385 17.47 10.80 -3.64
C MET A 385 17.39 10.94 -2.12
N CYS A 386 18.40 11.55 -1.53
CA CYS A 386 18.60 11.59 -0.09
C CYS A 386 17.88 12.78 0.55
N TYR A 387 17.01 12.47 1.50
CA TYR A 387 16.33 13.41 2.39
C TYR A 387 16.89 13.27 3.81
N VAL A 388 16.80 14.34 4.60
CA VAL A 388 17.27 14.36 5.99
C VAL A 388 16.12 14.78 6.90
N MET A 389 15.80 13.94 7.89
CA MET A 389 14.86 14.25 8.96
C MET A 389 15.63 14.47 10.26
N GLU A 390 15.48 15.66 10.82
CA GLU A 390 15.98 15.98 12.16
C GLU A 390 14.90 15.66 13.19
N ALA A 391 15.20 14.78 14.14
CA ALA A 391 14.28 14.32 15.16
C ALA A 391 14.94 14.23 16.54
N ASP A 392 14.12 14.27 17.59
CA ASP A 392 14.57 13.90 18.93
C ASP A 392 14.70 12.37 19.01
N LEU A 393 15.93 11.89 18.84
CA LEU A 393 16.23 10.46 18.81
C LEU A 393 16.05 9.76 20.17
N ASP A 394 15.93 10.52 21.27
CA ASP A 394 15.75 9.96 22.61
C ASP A 394 14.27 9.59 22.86
N THR A 395 13.34 10.24 22.18
CA THR A 395 11.89 9.97 22.27
C THR A 395 11.32 9.25 21.05
N LEU A 396 12.09 9.17 19.96
CA LEU A 396 11.69 8.49 18.72
C LEU A 396 11.50 6.99 18.94
N LYS A 397 10.26 6.52 18.77
CA LYS A 397 9.93 5.08 18.83
C LYS A 397 10.00 4.48 17.44
N VAL A 398 10.99 3.62 17.22
CA VAL A 398 11.21 2.94 15.95
C VAL A 398 10.73 1.49 16.04
N LYS A 399 9.94 1.05 15.06
CA LYS A 399 9.53 -0.35 14.87
C LYS A 399 10.20 -0.90 13.62
N ILE A 400 11.42 -1.42 13.79
CA ILE A 400 12.21 -1.99 12.69
C ILE A 400 11.54 -3.26 12.13
N ASP A 401 11.38 -3.29 10.80
CA ASP A 401 10.97 -4.49 10.08
C ASP A 401 11.99 -5.62 10.24
N LYS A 402 11.54 -6.74 10.84
CA LYS A 402 12.31 -7.97 11.05
C LYS A 402 12.60 -8.74 9.76
N ASN A 403 11.79 -8.55 8.73
CA ASN A 403 12.01 -9.19 7.44
C ASN A 403 13.14 -8.48 6.69
N GLU A 404 13.11 -7.15 6.67
CA GLU A 404 14.05 -6.32 5.94
C GLU A 404 15.41 -6.19 6.65
N PHE A 405 15.39 -5.95 7.97
CA PHE A 405 16.58 -5.68 8.75
C PHE A 405 16.83 -6.76 9.80
N ILE A 406 18.10 -6.92 10.19
CA ILE A 406 18.46 -7.84 11.26
C ILE A 406 17.92 -7.28 12.59
N ASN A 407 17.07 -8.04 13.28
CA ASN A 407 16.46 -7.67 14.55
C ASN A 407 16.77 -8.72 15.62
N SER A 408 17.92 -8.59 16.30
CA SER A 408 18.25 -9.33 17.52
C SER A 408 18.79 -8.36 18.58
N GLY A 409 18.71 -8.69 19.88
CA GLY A 409 19.07 -7.74 20.95
C GLY A 409 20.49 -7.13 20.83
N ASN A 410 21.39 -7.82 20.12
CA ASN A 410 22.78 -7.39 19.91
C ASN A 410 23.01 -6.68 18.56
N THR A 411 22.00 -6.47 17.71
CA THR A 411 22.20 -5.86 16.38
C THR A 411 22.18 -4.33 16.41
N VAL A 412 22.76 -3.74 15.37
CA VAL A 412 22.83 -2.27 15.17
C VAL A 412 21.53 -1.71 14.58
N SER A 413 20.71 -2.54 13.92
CA SER A 413 19.49 -2.06 13.28
C SER A 413 18.49 -1.48 14.28
N GLY A 414 18.04 -0.24 14.02
CA GLY A 414 17.15 0.50 14.90
C GLY A 414 17.84 1.12 16.10
N LYS A 415 19.18 1.05 16.18
CA LYS A 415 19.95 1.76 17.19
C LYS A 415 20.38 3.12 16.66
N VAL A 416 20.37 4.08 17.57
CA VAL A 416 20.98 5.39 17.39
C VAL A 416 22.47 5.24 17.66
N LEU A 417 23.29 5.62 16.70
CA LEU A 417 24.75 5.56 16.79
C LEU A 417 25.35 6.96 16.81
N ASP A 418 26.46 7.11 17.51
CA ASP A 418 27.27 8.32 17.44
C ASP A 418 28.10 8.35 16.14
N VAL A 419 28.05 9.47 15.45
CA VAL A 419 28.75 9.70 14.18
C VAL A 419 30.26 9.50 14.32
N ARG A 420 30.85 9.88 15.46
CA ARG A 420 32.29 9.70 15.72
C ARG A 420 32.68 8.24 15.87
N GLU A 421 31.79 7.41 16.40
CA GLU A 421 32.02 5.97 16.48
C GLU A 421 31.89 5.32 15.10
N ILE A 422 30.94 5.79 14.28
CA ILE A 422 30.77 5.32 12.89
C ILE A 422 31.99 5.65 12.04
N MET A 423 32.59 6.84 12.19
CA MET A 423 33.81 7.23 11.47
C MET A 423 34.95 6.20 11.64
N LYS A 424 35.11 5.66 12.86
CA LYS A 424 36.12 4.61 13.12
C LYS A 424 35.84 3.30 12.39
N LYS A 425 34.60 3.11 11.91
CA LYS A 425 34.11 1.92 11.20
C LYS A 425 33.76 2.23 9.74
N HIS A 426 34.37 3.24 9.14
CA HIS A 426 34.09 3.68 7.77
C HIS A 426 34.12 2.54 6.73
N HIS A 427 35.02 1.56 6.90
CA HIS A 427 35.12 0.39 6.01
C HIS A 427 33.90 -0.56 6.07
N GLU A 428 33.12 -0.53 7.17
CA GLU A 428 31.89 -1.29 7.35
C GLU A 428 30.67 -0.64 6.65
N LEU A 429 30.79 0.62 6.23
CA LEU A 429 29.74 1.34 5.52
C LEU A 429 29.67 0.97 4.04
N GLU A 430 28.45 1.02 3.51
CA GLU A 430 28.13 1.02 2.09
C GLU A 430 28.45 2.42 1.46
N ALA A 431 28.66 2.49 0.14
CA ALA A 431 29.15 3.69 -0.56
C ALA A 431 28.25 4.93 -0.38
N TRP A 432 26.92 4.81 -0.45
CA TRP A 432 26.03 5.93 -0.16
C TRP A 432 26.11 6.35 1.29
N SER A 433 26.21 5.39 2.22
CA SER A 433 26.37 5.69 3.64
C SER A 433 27.67 6.44 3.96
N ARG A 434 28.76 6.17 3.24
CA ARG A 434 30.00 6.95 3.32
C ARG A 434 29.80 8.38 2.84
N THR A 435 29.14 8.55 1.69
CA THR A 435 28.83 9.88 1.15
C THR A 435 27.94 10.69 2.08
N ILE A 436 26.93 10.03 2.67
CA ILE A 436 26.06 10.62 3.68
C ILE A 436 26.88 11.09 4.88
N LEU A 437 27.81 10.26 5.38
CA LEU A 437 28.70 10.62 6.49
C LEU A 437 29.47 11.91 6.18
N ASP A 438 30.04 12.02 4.98
CA ASP A 438 30.86 13.15 4.58
C ASP A 438 30.03 14.43 4.35
N LYS A 439 28.89 14.30 3.64
CA LYS A 439 28.10 15.43 3.14
C LYS A 439 26.99 15.90 4.08
N VAL A 440 26.37 15.00 4.82
CA VAL A 440 25.28 15.35 5.75
C VAL A 440 25.82 15.75 7.12
N PHE A 441 26.86 15.05 7.59
CA PHE A 441 27.44 15.22 8.91
C PHE A 441 28.74 16.06 8.92
N ASN A 442 29.15 16.63 7.78
CA ASN A 442 30.33 17.50 7.62
C ASN A 442 31.60 16.91 8.28
N SER A 443 31.81 15.60 8.15
CA SER A 443 32.95 14.91 8.77
C SER A 443 34.15 14.88 7.82
N PRO A 444 35.26 15.57 8.10
CA PRO A 444 36.46 15.46 7.28
C PRO A 444 37.15 14.11 7.53
N VAL A 445 37.26 13.29 6.49
CA VAL A 445 37.94 11.98 6.51
C VAL A 445 39.47 12.12 6.77
N GLU A 446 40.03 13.32 6.63
CA GLU A 446 41.48 13.58 6.59
C GLU A 446 42.24 13.57 7.95
N GLN A 447 41.61 13.26 9.09
CA GLN A 447 42.31 13.32 10.40
C GLN A 447 42.53 11.98 11.11
N ILE A 448 42.36 10.83 10.44
CA ILE A 448 42.60 9.52 11.08
C ILE A 448 43.93 8.86 10.65
N GLU A 449 44.63 9.36 9.63
CA GLU A 449 45.93 8.81 9.21
C GLU A 449 47.16 9.40 9.93
N MET A 450 46.99 10.30 10.91
CA MET A 450 48.13 10.95 11.59
C MET A 450 48.35 10.60 13.06
N ASP A 451 47.58 9.68 13.65
CA ASP A 451 47.81 9.20 15.02
C ASP A 451 47.84 7.64 15.09
N ILE A 452 48.73 7.02 14.31
CA ILE A 452 49.26 5.67 14.58
C ILE A 452 50.75 5.78 14.91
#